data_AF-A0A3C1YJM9-F1
#
_entry.id   AF-A0A3C1YJM9-F1
#
_cell.length_a   1.000
_cell.length_b   1.000
_cell.length_c   1.000
_cell.angle_alpha   90.00
_cell.angle_beta   90.00
_cell.angle_gamma   90.00
#
_symmetry.space_group_name_H-M   'P 1'
#
loop_
_entity.id
_entity.type
_entity.pdbx_description
1 polymer ?
#
loop_
_entity_poly.entity_id
_entity_poly.type
_entity_poly.pdbx_seq_one_letter_code
_entity_poly.pdbx_strand_id
1 'polypeptide(L)'
;MADNREMLLGALEFIENNIAGNITVDDVAEHLYVSVSGLQKTFKYVFHTSVKEYIIRRRFSCAAQDLVQSQDNVLDIALKYGYSSHESFTRGFKKVWGITPVEFRKHRHFTGHTPKLAPPEINESEDVFMSGIRYSIDQLYDVLQERKNNAYVCADLVGLMHINDTYGRKAGDAAILEIMKRLEEACGENDLLLRIGGDEFVVFTTTEDIAYANAIIDKAFKKNGETINVEGAQIPVSIHGGAFSSPKKDYHVNVDEVFSMLKDNIDTIHKQ
;
A
#
# COMPACT_ATOMS: atom_id res chain seq x y z
N MET A 1 6.34 11.36 -25.27
CA MET A 1 6.70 10.13 -24.52
C MET A 1 7.51 10.47 -23.28
N ALA A 2 8.69 11.10 -23.41
CA ALA A 2 9.47 11.62 -22.26
C ALA A 2 8.68 12.64 -21.40
N ASP A 3 7.99 13.58 -22.06
CA ASP A 3 7.17 14.63 -21.42
C ASP A 3 6.07 14.09 -20.49
N ASN A 4 5.34 13.03 -20.90
CA ASN A 4 4.30 12.43 -20.05
C ASN A 4 4.87 11.74 -18.82
N ARG A 5 6.03 11.08 -18.93
CA ARG A 5 6.65 10.43 -17.77
C ARG A 5 7.19 11.46 -16.79
N GLU A 6 7.86 12.50 -17.28
CA GLU A 6 8.35 13.61 -16.45
C GLU A 6 7.19 14.30 -15.73
N MET A 7 6.08 14.56 -16.44
CA MET A 7 4.87 15.09 -15.83
C MET A 7 4.32 14.16 -14.73
N LEU A 8 4.24 12.85 -14.96
CA LEU A 8 3.73 11.91 -13.94
C LEU A 8 4.67 11.79 -12.74
N LEU A 9 5.98 11.78 -12.96
CA LEU A 9 6.99 11.78 -11.90
C LEU A 9 6.86 13.06 -11.05
N GLY A 10 6.87 14.23 -11.69
CA GLY A 10 6.72 15.50 -11.01
C GLY A 10 5.39 15.61 -10.26
N ALA A 11 4.30 15.06 -10.81
CA ALA A 11 3.01 15.01 -10.12
C ALA A 11 3.08 14.18 -8.85
N LEU A 12 3.66 12.98 -8.91
CA LEU A 12 3.80 12.10 -7.75
C LEU A 12 4.69 12.73 -6.67
N GLU A 13 5.84 13.28 -7.04
CA GLU A 13 6.75 13.96 -6.11
C GLU A 13 6.09 15.15 -5.44
N PHE A 14 5.44 16.03 -6.22
CA PHE A 14 4.74 17.19 -5.68
C PHE A 14 3.62 16.78 -4.72
N ILE A 15 2.83 15.75 -5.07
CA ILE A 15 1.76 15.25 -4.21
C ILE A 15 2.31 14.71 -2.89
N GLU A 16 3.33 13.85 -2.93
CA GLU A 16 3.88 13.25 -1.71
C GLU A 16 4.55 14.29 -0.80
N ASN A 17 5.23 15.29 -1.37
CA ASN A 17 5.87 16.36 -0.60
C ASN A 17 4.86 17.34 0.02
N ASN A 18 3.64 17.42 -0.50
CA ASN A 18 2.59 18.33 -0.04
C ASN A 18 1.35 17.57 0.51
N ILE A 19 1.51 16.30 0.88
CA ILE A 19 0.39 15.47 1.33
C ILE A 19 -0.21 15.96 2.65
N ALA A 20 0.63 16.52 3.51
CA ALA A 20 0.22 17.28 4.68
C ALA A 20 -0.17 18.70 4.23
N GLY A 21 -1.38 19.13 4.60
CA GLY A 21 -1.97 20.38 4.12
C GLY A 21 -3.00 20.19 3.01
N ASN A 22 -3.41 21.30 2.41
CA ASN A 22 -4.58 21.39 1.55
C ASN A 22 -4.23 21.41 0.04
N ILE A 23 -3.39 20.48 -0.41
CA ILE A 23 -3.13 20.26 -1.84
C ILE A 23 -4.41 19.88 -2.61
N THR A 24 -4.56 20.46 -3.81
CA THR A 24 -5.63 20.23 -4.79
C THR A 24 -5.05 19.74 -6.13
N VAL A 25 -5.92 19.34 -7.06
CA VAL A 25 -5.47 18.92 -8.40
C VAL A 25 -4.97 20.11 -9.22
N ASP A 26 -5.54 21.29 -9.00
CA ASP A 26 -5.13 22.54 -9.65
C ASP A 26 -3.71 22.93 -9.23
N ASP A 27 -3.36 22.80 -7.94
CA ASP A 27 -2.00 23.06 -7.44
C ASP A 27 -0.96 22.17 -8.13
N VAL A 28 -1.28 20.88 -8.34
CA VAL A 28 -0.39 19.94 -9.03
C VAL A 28 -0.19 20.35 -10.49
N ALA A 29 -1.27 20.73 -11.18
CA ALA A 29 -1.21 21.12 -12.58
C ALA A 29 -0.45 22.44 -12.78
N GLU A 30 -0.68 23.41 -11.89
CA GLU A 30 0.02 24.70 -11.87
C GLU A 30 1.53 24.51 -11.63
N HIS A 31 1.91 23.68 -10.65
CA HIS A 31 3.32 23.39 -10.35
C HIS A 31 4.07 22.80 -11.55
N LEU A 32 3.39 21.99 -12.36
CA LEU A 32 3.97 21.32 -13.53
C LEU A 32 3.81 22.12 -14.83
N TYR A 33 3.15 23.28 -14.80
CA TYR A 33 2.83 24.07 -15.99
C TYR A 33 2.01 23.29 -17.04
N VAL A 34 1.12 22.40 -16.61
CA VAL A 34 0.27 21.59 -17.49
C VAL A 34 -1.21 21.90 -17.29
N SER A 35 -2.04 21.53 -18.27
CA SER A 35 -3.49 21.62 -18.09
C SER A 35 -4.00 20.57 -17.09
N VAL A 36 -4.94 20.96 -16.22
CA VAL A 36 -5.63 20.05 -15.29
C VAL A 36 -6.26 18.87 -16.02
N SER A 37 -6.90 19.11 -17.17
CA SER A 37 -7.50 18.03 -17.96
C SER A 37 -6.45 17.07 -18.52
N GLY A 38 -5.29 17.55 -18.96
CA GLY A 38 -4.21 16.70 -19.47
C GLY A 38 -3.66 15.81 -18.37
N LEU A 39 -3.32 16.41 -17.23
CA LEU A 39 -2.84 15.70 -16.04
C LEU A 39 -3.83 14.61 -15.62
N GLN A 40 -5.11 14.95 -15.42
CA GLN A 40 -6.11 13.98 -14.98
C GLN A 40 -6.31 12.83 -15.96
N LYS A 41 -6.34 13.10 -17.27
CA LYS A 41 -6.49 12.06 -18.29
C LYS A 41 -5.31 11.10 -18.26
N THR A 42 -4.09 11.61 -18.33
CA THR A 42 -2.88 10.79 -18.35
C THR A 42 -2.72 10.00 -17.05
N PHE A 43 -2.89 10.66 -15.89
CA PHE A 43 -2.78 10.02 -14.58
C PHE A 43 -3.82 8.89 -14.41
N LYS A 44 -5.08 9.13 -14.78
CA LYS A 44 -6.14 8.12 -14.71
C LYS A 44 -5.91 6.97 -15.67
N TYR A 45 -5.39 7.26 -16.85
CA TYR A 45 -5.08 6.23 -17.82
C TYR A 45 -3.97 5.30 -17.30
N VAL A 46 -2.87 5.86 -16.78
CA VAL A 46 -1.70 5.09 -16.33
C VAL A 46 -1.93 4.39 -14.99
N PHE A 47 -2.52 5.07 -14.00
CA PHE A 47 -2.64 4.54 -12.63
C PHE A 47 -4.04 4.02 -12.29
N HIS A 48 -4.97 4.03 -13.25
CA HIS A 48 -6.37 3.61 -13.08
C HIS A 48 -7.14 4.31 -11.93
N THR A 49 -6.61 5.43 -11.44
CA THR A 49 -7.18 6.26 -10.38
C THR A 49 -7.06 7.74 -10.73
N SER A 50 -7.92 8.59 -10.18
CA SER A 50 -7.80 10.03 -10.38
C SER A 50 -6.75 10.63 -9.44
N VAL A 51 -6.16 11.76 -9.81
CA VAL A 51 -5.24 12.53 -8.94
C VAL A 51 -5.88 12.81 -7.58
N LYS A 52 -7.14 13.26 -7.58
CA LYS A 52 -7.90 13.55 -6.35
C LYS A 52 -8.06 12.32 -5.45
N GLU A 53 -8.42 11.19 -6.05
CA GLU A 53 -8.60 9.95 -5.30
C GLU A 53 -7.27 9.45 -4.73
N TYR A 54 -6.18 9.56 -5.49
CA TYR A 54 -4.83 9.25 -5.02
C TYR A 54 -4.44 10.11 -3.81
N ILE A 55 -4.60 11.45 -3.89
CA ILE A 55 -4.34 12.37 -2.77
C ILE A 55 -5.15 11.96 -1.53
N ILE A 56 -6.45 11.69 -1.68
CA ILE A 56 -7.32 11.31 -0.55
C ILE A 56 -6.84 10.02 0.11
N ARG A 57 -6.58 8.97 -0.69
CA ARG A 57 -6.14 7.67 -0.18
C ARG A 57 -4.77 7.75 0.49
N ARG A 58 -3.83 8.48 -0.12
CA ARG A 58 -2.49 8.72 0.46
C ARG A 58 -2.58 9.51 1.77
N ARG A 59 -3.40 10.57 1.84
CA ARG A 59 -3.65 11.30 3.10
C ARG A 59 -4.13 10.37 4.21
N PHE A 60 -5.11 9.51 3.93
CA PHE A 60 -5.60 8.57 4.94
C PHE A 60 -4.61 7.45 5.26
N SER A 61 -3.72 7.09 4.34
CA SER A 61 -2.59 6.22 4.64
C SER A 61 -1.63 6.87 5.64
N CYS A 62 -1.22 8.12 5.39
CA CYS A 62 -0.31 8.84 6.29
C CYS A 62 -0.99 9.18 7.63
N ALA A 63 -2.28 9.53 7.62
CA ALA A 63 -3.02 9.79 8.85
C ALA A 63 -3.17 8.54 9.72
N ALA A 64 -3.35 7.36 9.12
CA ALA A 64 -3.33 6.10 9.85
C ALA A 64 -1.97 5.86 10.51
N GLN A 65 -0.87 6.24 9.84
CA GLN A 65 0.46 6.18 10.42
C GLN A 65 0.60 7.06 11.66
N ASP A 66 0.20 8.33 11.57
CA ASP A 66 0.19 9.23 12.73
C ASP A 66 -0.72 8.72 13.85
N LEU A 67 -1.89 8.14 13.52
CA LEU A 67 -2.83 7.62 14.53
C LEU A 67 -2.21 6.51 15.38
N VAL A 68 -1.30 5.71 14.82
CA VAL A 68 -0.62 4.59 15.48
C VAL A 68 0.68 5.03 16.15
N GLN A 69 1.43 5.95 15.52
CA GLN A 69 2.77 6.33 15.97
C GLN A 69 2.79 7.51 16.94
N SER A 70 1.70 8.27 17.07
CA SER A 70 1.61 9.42 17.97
C SER A 70 0.41 9.37 18.91
N GLN A 71 0.48 10.18 19.96
CA GLN A 71 -0.63 10.42 20.89
C GLN A 71 -1.44 11.67 20.51
N ASP A 72 -1.23 12.22 19.32
CA ASP A 72 -1.92 13.43 18.87
C ASP A 72 -3.43 13.21 18.84
N ASN A 73 -4.20 14.25 19.11
CA ASN A 73 -5.65 14.09 19.06
C ASN A 73 -6.12 13.92 17.60
N VAL A 74 -7.23 13.22 17.38
CA VAL A 74 -7.72 12.93 16.01
C VAL A 74 -8.03 14.20 15.21
N LEU A 75 -8.44 15.29 15.87
CA LEU A 75 -8.70 16.56 15.21
C LEU A 75 -7.40 17.23 14.74
N ASP A 76 -6.32 17.19 15.52
CA ASP A 76 -5.02 17.73 15.11
C ASP A 76 -4.47 16.99 13.88
N ILE A 77 -4.58 15.64 13.88
CA ILE A 77 -4.23 14.82 12.72
C ILE A 77 -5.11 15.21 11.52
N ALA A 78 -6.42 15.38 11.73
CA ALA A 78 -7.32 15.81 10.66
C ALA A 78 -6.90 17.17 10.07
N LEU A 79 -6.59 18.15 10.92
CA LEU A 79 -6.13 19.48 10.52
C LEU A 79 -4.80 19.42 9.76
N LYS A 80 -3.84 18.60 10.22
CA LYS A 80 -2.56 18.35 9.54
C LYS A 80 -2.76 17.88 8.10
N TYR A 81 -3.78 17.08 7.82
CA TYR A 81 -4.09 16.57 6.47
C TYR A 81 -5.18 17.38 5.74
N GLY A 82 -5.41 18.64 6.15
CA GLY A 82 -6.26 19.58 5.43
C GLY A 82 -7.77 19.40 5.65
N TYR A 83 -8.19 18.63 6.65
CA TYR A 83 -9.60 18.50 7.01
C TYR A 83 -9.99 19.53 8.08
N SER A 84 -11.01 20.34 7.78
CA SER A 84 -11.50 21.39 8.68
C SER A 84 -12.43 20.90 9.78
N SER A 85 -12.85 19.63 9.75
CA SER A 85 -13.72 19.06 10.79
C SER A 85 -13.45 17.59 11.05
N HIS A 86 -13.65 17.19 12.32
CA HIS A 86 -13.56 15.81 12.77
C HIS A 86 -14.52 14.87 12.04
N GLU A 87 -15.73 15.33 11.74
CA GLU A 87 -16.78 14.56 11.06
C GLU A 87 -16.40 14.22 9.62
N SER A 88 -15.88 15.21 8.87
CA SER A 88 -15.46 15.01 7.49
C SER A 88 -14.27 14.06 7.39
N PHE A 89 -13.30 14.22 8.29
CA PHE A 89 -12.16 13.33 8.40
C PHE A 89 -12.59 11.90 8.75
N THR A 90 -13.40 11.73 9.80
CA THR A 90 -13.86 10.41 10.26
C THR A 90 -14.65 9.67 9.18
N ARG A 91 -15.54 10.37 8.48
CA ARG A 91 -16.31 9.79 7.37
C ARG A 91 -15.41 9.34 6.22
N GLY A 92 -14.44 10.17 5.83
CA GLY A 92 -13.50 9.83 4.77
C GLY A 92 -12.57 8.68 5.18
N PHE A 93 -12.05 8.72 6.40
CA PHE A 93 -11.18 7.69 6.96
C PHE A 93 -11.91 6.33 6.97
N LYS A 94 -13.14 6.30 7.50
CA LYS A 94 -13.96 5.08 7.52
C LYS A 94 -14.28 4.55 6.13
N LYS A 95 -14.39 5.42 5.12
CA LYS A 95 -14.59 5.00 3.73
C LYS A 95 -13.37 4.27 3.17
N VAL A 96 -12.15 4.68 3.55
CA VAL A 96 -10.90 4.07 3.07
C VAL A 96 -10.50 2.84 3.90
N TRP A 97 -10.70 2.89 5.21
CA TRP A 97 -10.20 1.89 6.16
C TRP A 97 -11.27 0.97 6.74
N GLY A 98 -12.55 1.20 6.44
CA GLY A 98 -13.69 0.43 6.96
C GLY A 98 -14.09 0.74 8.41
N ILE A 99 -13.19 1.32 9.21
CA ILE A 99 -13.40 1.64 10.63
C ILE A 99 -13.09 3.10 10.95
N THR A 100 -13.53 3.60 12.11
CA THR A 100 -13.27 4.99 12.52
C THR A 100 -11.81 5.21 12.94
N PRO A 101 -11.28 6.45 12.92
CA PRO A 101 -9.93 6.75 13.41
C PRO A 101 -9.67 6.30 14.85
N VAL A 102 -10.69 6.40 15.72
CA VAL A 102 -10.60 6.02 17.13
C VAL A 102 -10.52 4.50 17.28
N GLU A 103 -11.35 3.75 16.55
CA GLU A 103 -11.27 2.29 16.51
C GLU A 103 -9.95 1.82 15.91
N PHE A 104 -9.47 2.50 14.86
CA PHE A 104 -8.20 2.21 14.22
C PHE A 104 -7.04 2.31 15.21
N ARG A 105 -6.92 3.45 15.93
CA ARG A 105 -5.88 3.65 16.95
C ARG A 105 -5.89 2.57 18.04
N LYS A 106 -7.07 2.06 18.41
CA LYS A 106 -7.20 1.07 19.50
C LYS A 106 -6.80 -0.34 19.10
N HIS A 107 -6.96 -0.69 17.83
CA HIS A 107 -6.95 -2.08 17.39
C HIS A 107 -5.95 -2.36 16.27
N ARG A 108 -5.35 -1.33 15.69
CA ARG A 108 -4.47 -1.45 14.53
C ARG A 108 -3.08 -0.91 14.82
N HIS A 109 -2.10 -1.61 14.31
CA HIS A 109 -0.70 -1.20 14.25
C HIS A 109 -0.18 -1.14 12.78
N PHE A 110 -0.96 -1.59 11.79
CA PHE A 110 -0.65 -1.40 10.36
C PHE A 110 -1.16 -0.06 9.80
N THR A 111 -0.44 0.52 8.83
CA THR A 111 -0.68 1.91 8.39
C THR A 111 -0.57 2.12 6.87
N GLY A 112 -0.16 1.08 6.12
CA GLY A 112 0.17 1.15 4.69
C GLY A 112 -0.91 0.66 3.73
N HIS A 113 -2.18 1.08 3.84
CA HIS A 113 -3.23 0.61 2.90
C HIS A 113 -3.01 1.10 1.46
N THR A 114 -2.47 2.31 1.28
CA THR A 114 -2.23 2.88 -0.06
C THR A 114 -0.74 3.16 -0.23
N PRO A 115 0.02 2.23 -0.84
CA PRO A 115 1.43 2.46 -1.16
C PRO A 115 1.60 3.68 -2.07
N LYS A 116 2.78 4.29 -2.00
CA LYS A 116 3.18 5.35 -2.93
C LYS A 116 3.21 4.77 -4.34
N LEU A 117 2.70 5.50 -5.33
CA LEU A 117 2.89 5.14 -6.73
C LEU A 117 4.31 5.50 -7.18
N ALA A 118 4.83 4.74 -8.14
CA ALA A 118 6.08 5.03 -8.84
C ALA A 118 5.80 5.39 -10.29
N PRO A 119 6.65 6.21 -10.93
CA PRO A 119 6.52 6.48 -12.35
C PRO A 119 6.66 5.18 -13.17
N PRO A 120 6.01 5.12 -14.35
CA PRO A 120 6.20 4.02 -15.29
C PRO A 120 7.66 3.96 -15.79
N GLU A 121 8.14 2.76 -16.11
CA GLU A 121 9.43 2.57 -16.80
C GLU A 121 9.32 2.96 -18.27
N ILE A 122 10.40 3.53 -18.83
CA ILE A 122 10.53 3.69 -20.28
C ILE A 122 11.37 2.50 -20.76
N ASN A 123 10.72 1.47 -21.30
CA ASN A 123 11.41 0.55 -22.19
C ASN A 123 11.38 1.18 -23.58
N GLU A 124 12.51 1.23 -24.29
CA GLU A 124 12.65 1.87 -25.61
C GLU A 124 11.65 1.34 -26.66
N SER A 125 11.01 0.20 -26.38
CA SER A 125 10.07 -0.52 -27.24
C SER A 125 8.63 -0.60 -26.73
N GLU A 126 8.30 -0.10 -25.54
CA GLU A 126 6.96 -0.21 -24.96
C GLU A 126 6.34 1.16 -24.69
N ASP A 127 5.08 1.33 -25.11
CA ASP A 127 4.27 2.46 -24.70
C ASP A 127 4.16 2.46 -23.16
N VAL A 128 4.42 3.61 -22.54
CA VAL A 128 4.23 3.88 -21.08
C VAL A 128 2.94 3.27 -20.53
N PHE A 129 1.94 3.22 -21.39
CA PHE A 129 0.58 2.73 -21.23
C PHE A 129 0.45 1.23 -20.98
N MET A 130 1.49 0.42 -21.20
CA MET A 130 1.49 -1.03 -20.99
C MET A 130 2.25 -1.48 -19.73
N SER A 131 2.96 -0.57 -19.06
CA SER A 131 3.95 -0.90 -18.01
C SER A 131 3.39 -1.34 -16.64
N GLY A 132 2.07 -1.51 -16.51
CA GLY A 132 1.41 -1.84 -15.24
C GLY A 132 1.53 -0.72 -14.18
N ILE A 133 0.73 -0.81 -13.11
CA ILE A 133 0.87 0.14 -11.99
C ILE A 133 2.12 -0.23 -11.20
N ARG A 134 2.99 0.76 -10.97
CA ARG A 134 4.19 0.60 -10.15
C ARG A 134 4.04 1.32 -8.82
N TYR A 135 4.72 0.81 -7.82
CA TYR A 135 4.71 1.33 -6.46
C TYR A 135 6.12 1.69 -6.01
N SER A 136 6.25 2.84 -5.36
CA SER A 136 7.50 3.25 -4.73
C SER A 136 7.66 2.48 -3.43
N ILE A 137 8.86 1.97 -3.26
CA ILE A 137 9.31 1.20 -2.11
C ILE A 137 10.34 1.97 -1.30
N ASP A 138 10.54 3.25 -1.59
CA ASP A 138 11.53 4.10 -0.91
C ASP A 138 11.23 4.18 0.61
N GLN A 139 9.94 4.11 0.97
CA GLN A 139 9.51 4.07 2.38
C GLN A 139 9.94 2.80 3.11
N LEU A 140 10.32 1.75 2.38
CA LEU A 140 10.80 0.50 2.96
C LEU A 140 12.28 0.56 3.28
N TYR A 141 13.06 1.51 2.75
CA TYR A 141 14.51 1.50 2.86
C TYR A 141 14.98 1.52 4.33
N ASP A 142 14.40 2.41 5.14
CA ASP A 142 14.74 2.51 6.56
C ASP A 142 14.36 1.23 7.33
N VAL A 143 13.17 0.68 7.04
CA VAL A 143 12.68 -0.57 7.63
C VAL A 143 13.57 -1.74 7.24
N LEU A 144 13.93 -1.83 5.96
CA LEU A 144 14.82 -2.84 5.41
C LEU A 144 16.20 -2.74 6.04
N GLN A 145 16.74 -1.53 6.23
CA GLN A 145 18.02 -1.34 6.92
C GLN A 145 17.98 -1.80 8.38
N GLU A 146 16.91 -1.44 9.10
CA GLU A 146 16.72 -1.81 10.52
C GLU A 146 16.54 -3.32 10.69
N ARG A 147 15.76 -3.94 9.80
CA ARG A 147 15.33 -5.34 9.90
C ARG A 147 16.06 -6.27 8.93
N LYS A 148 17.16 -5.84 8.32
CA LYS A 148 17.84 -6.53 7.20
C LYS A 148 18.24 -7.98 7.48
N ASN A 149 18.39 -8.40 8.73
CA ASN A 149 18.77 -9.78 9.07
C ASN A 149 17.58 -10.66 9.46
N ASN A 150 16.37 -10.08 9.55
CA ASN A 150 15.19 -10.77 10.04
C ASN A 150 14.60 -11.70 8.98
N ALA A 151 13.66 -12.53 9.41
CA ALA A 151 12.75 -13.24 8.54
C ALA A 151 11.61 -12.31 8.11
N TYR A 152 11.11 -12.54 6.91
CA TYR A 152 10.02 -11.79 6.30
C TYR A 152 8.94 -12.74 5.83
N VAL A 153 7.71 -12.24 5.71
CA VAL A 153 6.63 -12.93 5.00
C VAL A 153 6.27 -12.10 3.79
N CYS A 154 6.31 -12.70 2.60
CA CYS A 154 5.69 -12.12 1.41
C CYS A 154 4.36 -12.80 1.16
N ALA A 155 3.37 -12.03 0.79
CA ALA A 155 2.06 -12.57 0.50
C ALA A 155 1.35 -11.78 -0.60
N ASP A 156 0.46 -12.46 -1.31
CA ASP A 156 -0.27 -11.94 -2.46
C ASP A 156 -1.75 -12.32 -2.36
N LEU A 157 -2.64 -11.33 -2.57
CA LEU A 157 -4.08 -11.56 -2.63
C LEU A 157 -4.45 -12.28 -3.93
N VAL A 158 -5.04 -13.45 -3.80
CA VAL A 158 -5.44 -14.27 -4.95
C VAL A 158 -6.60 -13.60 -5.70
N GLY A 159 -6.34 -13.24 -6.97
CA GLY A 159 -7.40 -12.89 -7.92
C GLY A 159 -8.03 -11.50 -7.71
N LEU A 160 -7.28 -10.50 -7.25
CA LEU A 160 -7.79 -9.14 -7.05
C LEU A 160 -8.46 -8.57 -8.31
N MET A 161 -7.90 -8.80 -9.50
CA MET A 161 -8.52 -8.38 -10.77
C MET A 161 -9.89 -9.02 -10.96
N HIS A 162 -10.01 -10.33 -10.73
CA HIS A 162 -11.28 -11.04 -10.84
C HIS A 162 -12.31 -10.54 -9.83
N ILE A 163 -11.89 -10.25 -8.59
CA ILE A 163 -12.76 -9.65 -7.58
C ILE A 163 -13.26 -8.27 -8.04
N ASN A 164 -12.36 -7.44 -8.56
CA ASN A 164 -12.71 -6.11 -9.07
C ASN A 164 -13.67 -6.15 -10.26
N ASP A 165 -13.46 -7.06 -11.20
CA ASP A 165 -14.29 -7.18 -12.40
C ASP A 165 -15.67 -7.79 -12.10
N THR A 166 -15.74 -8.71 -11.12
CA THR A 166 -16.98 -9.42 -10.77
C THR A 166 -17.83 -8.64 -9.78
N TYR A 167 -17.22 -8.08 -8.73
CA TYR A 167 -17.91 -7.46 -7.59
C TYR A 167 -17.65 -5.96 -7.47
N GLY A 168 -16.83 -5.38 -8.34
CA GLY A 168 -16.49 -3.97 -8.36
C GLY A 168 -15.31 -3.61 -7.45
N ARG A 169 -14.74 -2.42 -7.68
CA ARG A 169 -13.54 -1.95 -6.95
C ARG A 169 -13.70 -1.83 -5.43
N LYS A 170 -14.93 -1.60 -4.94
CA LYS A 170 -15.20 -1.60 -3.50
C LYS A 170 -14.97 -2.99 -2.89
N ALA A 171 -15.28 -4.06 -3.62
CA ALA A 171 -15.03 -5.42 -3.18
C ALA A 171 -13.54 -5.72 -3.16
N GLY A 172 -12.77 -5.28 -4.16
CA GLY A 172 -11.31 -5.40 -4.14
C GLY A 172 -10.67 -4.64 -2.99
N ASP A 173 -11.10 -3.41 -2.74
CA ASP A 173 -10.64 -2.62 -1.58
C ASP A 173 -10.96 -3.33 -0.25
N ALA A 174 -12.15 -3.92 -0.13
CA ALA A 174 -12.54 -4.69 1.05
C ALA A 174 -11.71 -5.98 1.20
N ALA A 175 -11.40 -6.67 0.09
CA ALA A 175 -10.54 -7.85 0.09
C ALA A 175 -9.11 -7.52 0.54
N ILE A 176 -8.55 -6.40 0.06
CA ILE A 176 -7.25 -5.89 0.52
C ILE A 176 -7.27 -5.63 2.03
N LEU A 177 -8.28 -4.92 2.54
CA LEU A 177 -8.40 -4.63 3.97
C LEU A 177 -8.55 -5.91 4.81
N GLU A 178 -9.27 -6.91 4.31
CA GLU A 178 -9.41 -8.20 4.99
C GLU A 178 -8.07 -8.95 5.02
N ILE A 179 -7.30 -8.97 3.92
CA ILE A 179 -5.96 -9.56 3.93
C ILE A 179 -5.06 -8.87 4.94
N MET A 180 -5.05 -7.54 4.95
CA MET A 180 -4.26 -6.78 5.91
C MET A 180 -4.64 -7.12 7.36
N LYS A 181 -5.94 -7.22 7.64
CA LYS A 181 -6.44 -7.65 8.95
C LYS A 181 -6.01 -9.08 9.31
N ARG A 182 -6.09 -10.03 8.37
CA ARG A 182 -5.69 -11.44 8.62
C ARG A 182 -4.20 -11.58 8.91
N LEU A 183 -3.37 -10.84 8.17
CA LEU A 183 -1.93 -10.79 8.41
C LEU A 183 -1.63 -10.13 9.75
N GLU A 184 -2.23 -8.97 10.06
CA GLU A 184 -2.02 -8.31 11.35
C GLU A 184 -2.42 -9.20 12.53
N GLU A 185 -3.57 -9.88 12.46
CA GLU A 185 -4.00 -10.82 13.50
C GLU A 185 -3.05 -12.03 13.65
N ALA A 186 -2.26 -12.34 12.61
CA ALA A 186 -1.27 -13.40 12.63
C ALA A 186 0.10 -12.97 13.17
N CYS A 187 0.44 -11.68 13.03
CA CYS A 187 1.71 -11.09 13.44
C CYS A 187 1.78 -10.78 14.95
N GLY A 188 3.00 -10.56 15.44
CA GLY A 188 3.28 -10.04 16.76
C GLY A 188 3.17 -8.52 16.83
N GLU A 189 3.08 -7.96 18.05
CA GLU A 189 2.84 -6.53 18.30
C GLU A 189 3.92 -5.60 17.69
N ASN A 190 5.17 -6.06 17.58
CA ASN A 190 6.29 -5.28 17.06
C ASN A 190 6.62 -5.57 15.58
N ASP A 191 5.92 -6.53 14.96
CA ASP A 191 6.07 -6.79 13.54
C ASP A 191 5.44 -5.66 12.73
N LEU A 192 5.94 -5.43 11.53
CA LEU A 192 5.47 -4.34 10.67
C LEU A 192 4.88 -4.91 9.38
N LEU A 193 3.58 -4.69 9.17
CA LEU A 193 2.87 -5.08 7.96
C LEU A 193 2.76 -3.88 7.00
N LEU A 194 3.23 -4.08 5.77
CA LEU A 194 3.16 -3.09 4.70
C LEU A 194 2.59 -3.71 3.42
N ARG A 195 1.72 -2.99 2.73
CA ARG A 195 1.34 -3.30 1.34
C ARG A 195 2.35 -2.64 0.43
N ILE A 196 3.04 -3.42 -0.37
CA ILE A 196 4.14 -2.93 -1.22
C ILE A 196 3.74 -2.84 -2.70
N GLY A 197 2.60 -3.43 -3.05
CA GLY A 197 2.10 -3.48 -4.42
C GLY A 197 0.58 -3.42 -4.53
N GLY A 198 0.06 -3.90 -5.65
CA GLY A 198 -1.37 -3.97 -5.92
C GLY A 198 -2.06 -4.93 -4.95
N ASP A 199 -1.71 -6.19 -5.01
CA ASP A 199 -2.19 -7.28 -4.16
C ASP A 199 -1.09 -7.82 -3.24
N GLU A 200 0.08 -7.18 -3.24
CA GLU A 200 1.29 -7.66 -2.61
C GLU A 200 1.53 -7.02 -1.23
N PHE A 201 1.87 -7.86 -0.26
CA PHE A 201 2.10 -7.52 1.14
C PHE A 201 3.41 -8.10 1.65
N VAL A 202 4.05 -7.38 2.56
CA VAL A 202 5.21 -7.85 3.30
C VAL A 202 5.01 -7.64 4.79
N VAL A 203 5.28 -8.68 5.58
CA VAL A 203 5.47 -8.57 7.02
C VAL A 203 6.96 -8.59 7.31
N PHE A 204 7.44 -7.51 7.91
CA PHE A 204 8.77 -7.44 8.48
C PHE A 204 8.72 -7.90 9.93
N THR A 205 9.32 -9.05 10.24
CA THR A 205 9.34 -9.52 11.63
C THR A 205 10.44 -8.83 12.44
N THR A 206 10.45 -9.02 13.75
CA THR A 206 11.56 -8.59 14.63
C THR A 206 12.56 -9.70 14.97
N THR A 207 12.56 -10.81 14.22
CA THR A 207 13.38 -12.01 14.51
C THR A 207 13.99 -12.60 13.25
N GLU A 208 15.14 -13.27 13.36
CA GLU A 208 15.72 -14.07 12.26
C GLU A 208 15.03 -15.44 12.10
N ASP A 209 14.15 -15.80 13.04
CA ASP A 209 13.51 -17.12 13.08
C ASP A 209 12.51 -17.30 11.95
N ILE A 210 12.90 -18.08 10.95
CA ILE A 210 12.04 -18.43 9.82
C ILE A 210 10.83 -19.28 10.25
N ALA A 211 10.91 -20.04 11.34
CA ALA A 211 9.78 -20.84 11.83
C ALA A 211 8.67 -19.91 12.35
N TYR A 212 9.03 -18.82 13.02
CA TYR A 212 8.09 -17.77 13.40
C TYR A 212 7.40 -17.14 12.18
N ALA A 213 8.17 -16.75 11.17
CA ALA A 213 7.61 -16.18 9.94
C ALA A 213 6.71 -17.17 9.18
N ASN A 214 7.07 -18.46 9.12
CA ASN A 214 6.20 -19.51 8.58
C ASN A 214 4.90 -19.64 9.36
N ALA A 215 4.95 -19.59 10.70
CA ALA A 215 3.75 -19.66 11.53
C ALA A 215 2.76 -18.50 11.27
N ILE A 216 3.27 -17.30 10.93
CA ILE A 216 2.44 -16.16 10.53
C ILE A 216 1.66 -16.48 9.24
N ILE A 217 2.34 -16.90 8.17
CA ILE A 217 1.67 -17.16 6.89
C ILE A 217 0.75 -18.38 6.97
N ASP A 218 1.13 -19.43 7.70
CA ASP A 218 0.29 -20.61 7.94
C ASP A 218 -1.00 -20.23 8.68
N LYS A 219 -0.92 -19.30 9.64
CA LYS A 219 -2.09 -18.80 10.36
C LYS A 219 -3.00 -17.99 9.43
N ALA A 220 -2.46 -17.22 8.49
CA ALA A 220 -3.24 -16.53 7.47
C ALA A 220 -3.91 -17.52 6.50
N PHE A 221 -3.21 -18.56 6.06
CA PHE A 221 -3.72 -19.60 5.16
C PHE A 221 -4.89 -20.38 5.73
N LYS A 222 -4.98 -20.57 7.06
CA LYS A 222 -6.13 -21.22 7.70
C LYS A 222 -7.48 -20.53 7.41
N LYS A 223 -7.44 -19.25 7.03
CA LYS A 223 -8.63 -18.45 6.67
C LYS A 223 -8.88 -18.40 5.16
N ASN A 224 -8.08 -19.06 4.32
CA ASN A 224 -8.30 -19.06 2.88
C ASN A 224 -9.68 -19.63 2.52
N GLY A 225 -10.36 -18.96 1.59
CA GLY A 225 -11.73 -19.29 1.19
C GLY A 225 -12.82 -18.75 2.12
N GLU A 226 -12.48 -18.23 3.31
CA GLU A 226 -13.44 -17.48 4.13
C GLU A 226 -13.91 -16.23 3.36
N THR A 227 -15.21 -15.97 3.45
CA THR A 227 -15.86 -14.91 2.68
C THR A 227 -16.00 -13.62 3.47
N ILE A 228 -15.92 -12.50 2.76
CA ILE A 228 -16.34 -11.19 3.27
C ILE A 228 -17.66 -10.78 2.63
N ASN A 229 -18.48 -10.06 3.38
CA ASN A 229 -19.73 -9.50 2.88
C ASN A 229 -19.53 -8.06 2.42
N VAL A 230 -19.74 -7.79 1.13
CA VAL A 230 -19.73 -6.43 0.57
C VAL A 230 -21.02 -6.21 -0.21
N GLU A 231 -21.84 -5.27 0.24
CA GLU A 231 -23.12 -4.91 -0.40
C GLU A 231 -24.04 -6.13 -0.66
N GLY A 232 -23.98 -7.15 0.22
CA GLY A 232 -24.79 -8.37 0.13
C GLY A 232 -24.12 -9.52 -0.64
N ALA A 233 -23.01 -9.28 -1.33
CA ALA A 233 -22.23 -10.30 -2.01
C ALA A 233 -21.25 -10.99 -1.05
N GLN A 234 -21.17 -12.32 -1.12
CA GLN A 234 -20.17 -13.11 -0.39
C GLN A 234 -18.95 -13.31 -1.28
N ILE A 235 -17.85 -12.65 -0.95
CA ILE A 235 -16.62 -12.65 -1.75
C ILE A 235 -15.61 -13.55 -1.05
N PRO A 236 -15.20 -14.69 -1.63
CA PRO A 236 -14.13 -15.51 -1.06
C PRO A 236 -12.81 -14.74 -1.15
N VAL A 237 -12.07 -14.72 -0.05
CA VAL A 237 -10.76 -14.06 0.03
C VAL A 237 -9.72 -15.10 0.42
N SER A 238 -8.66 -15.17 -0.38
CA SER A 238 -7.53 -16.08 -0.17
C SER A 238 -6.22 -15.36 -0.41
N ILE A 239 -5.16 -15.83 0.23
CA ILE A 239 -3.81 -15.31 0.09
C ILE A 239 -2.87 -16.46 -0.29
N HIS A 240 -1.91 -16.19 -1.17
CA HIS A 240 -0.73 -17.03 -1.40
C HIS A 240 0.49 -16.33 -0.80
N GLY A 241 1.54 -17.08 -0.48
CA GLY A 241 2.67 -16.47 0.20
C GLY A 241 3.72 -17.46 0.68
N GLY A 242 4.76 -16.91 1.28
CA GLY A 242 5.84 -17.68 1.89
C GLY A 242 6.64 -16.84 2.87
N ALA A 243 7.39 -17.52 3.74
CA ALA A 243 8.36 -16.91 4.62
C ALA A 243 9.78 -17.05 4.06
N PHE A 244 10.58 -16.02 4.25
CA PHE A 244 11.93 -15.92 3.70
C PHE A 244 12.88 -15.38 4.75
N SER A 245 14.04 -16.00 4.91
CA SER A 245 15.13 -15.40 5.67
C SER A 245 15.93 -14.48 4.78
N SER A 246 16.43 -13.38 5.36
CA SER A 246 17.45 -12.59 4.70
C SER A 246 18.67 -13.45 4.32
N PRO A 247 19.30 -13.21 3.15
CA PRO A 247 20.52 -13.92 2.78
C PRO A 247 21.63 -13.66 3.80
N LYS A 248 22.03 -14.70 4.56
CA LYS A 248 23.16 -14.62 5.49
C LYS A 248 24.47 -14.57 4.70
N LYS A 249 24.97 -13.36 4.43
CA LYS A 249 26.38 -13.15 4.02
C LYS A 249 27.15 -12.54 5.18
N ASP A 250 28.35 -13.07 5.43
CA ASP A 250 29.22 -12.69 6.55
C ASP A 250 29.62 -11.20 6.58
N TYR A 251 29.39 -10.44 5.51
CA TYR A 251 29.61 -9.00 5.49
C TYR A 251 28.52 -8.31 4.65
N HIS A 252 27.66 -7.56 5.34
CA HIS A 252 26.66 -6.61 4.82
C HIS A 252 25.62 -7.17 3.82
N VAL A 253 24.43 -7.49 4.34
CA VAL A 253 23.22 -7.61 3.52
C VAL A 253 22.92 -6.25 2.85
N ASN A 254 22.92 -6.21 1.52
CA ASN A 254 22.53 -5.03 0.75
C ASN A 254 20.98 -4.95 0.69
N VAL A 255 20.42 -3.77 0.97
CA VAL A 255 18.97 -3.53 0.87
C VAL A 255 18.43 -3.79 -0.53
N ASP A 256 19.21 -3.51 -1.58
CA ASP A 256 18.83 -3.80 -2.96
C ASP A 256 18.73 -5.32 -3.24
N GLU A 257 19.55 -6.13 -2.54
CA GLU A 257 19.49 -7.59 -2.63
C GLU A 257 18.23 -8.12 -1.91
N VAL A 258 17.92 -7.64 -0.70
CA VAL A 258 16.68 -8.01 0.01
C VAL A 258 15.46 -7.58 -0.80
N PHE A 259 15.51 -6.42 -1.42
CA PHE A 259 14.44 -5.92 -2.26
C PHE A 259 14.20 -6.77 -3.51
N SER A 260 15.27 -7.10 -4.23
CA SER A 260 15.19 -7.99 -5.41
C SER A 260 14.66 -9.36 -5.00
N MET A 261 15.12 -9.89 -3.86
CA MET A 261 14.61 -11.13 -3.28
C MET A 261 13.11 -11.06 -2.96
N LEU A 262 12.62 -9.98 -2.31
CA LEU A 262 11.19 -9.84 -2.02
C LEU A 262 10.36 -9.88 -3.30
N LYS A 263 10.80 -9.18 -4.35
CA LYS A 263 10.15 -9.19 -5.67
C LYS A 263 10.19 -10.56 -6.35
N ASP A 264 11.36 -11.18 -6.43
CA ASP A 264 11.53 -12.50 -7.04
C ASP A 264 10.67 -13.56 -6.33
N ASN A 265 10.55 -13.46 -5.01
CA ASN A 265 9.72 -14.33 -4.22
C ASN A 265 8.23 -14.12 -4.50
N ILE A 266 7.78 -12.87 -4.63
CA ILE A 266 6.40 -12.56 -5.01
C ILE A 266 6.10 -13.06 -6.42
N ASP A 267 7.00 -12.82 -7.38
CA ASP A 267 6.87 -13.33 -8.76
C ASP A 267 6.85 -14.87 -8.80
N THR A 268 7.55 -15.52 -7.87
CA THR A 268 7.53 -16.99 -7.72
C THR A 268 6.19 -17.46 -7.15
N ILE A 269 5.62 -16.72 -6.19
CA ILE A 269 4.30 -16.99 -5.61
C ILE A 269 3.20 -16.82 -6.68
N HIS A 270 3.27 -15.82 -7.56
CA HIS A 270 2.30 -15.62 -8.65
C HIS A 270 2.26 -16.75 -9.69
N LYS A 271 3.32 -17.55 -9.81
CA LYS A 271 3.42 -18.66 -10.78
C LYS A 271 2.91 -20.00 -10.26
N GLN A 272 2.53 -20.09 -8.98
CA GLN A 272 2.00 -21.29 -8.32
C GLN A 272 0.48 -21.28 -8.25
#